data_AF-A0A1Q6X9T2-F1
#
_entry.id   AF-A0A1Q6X9T2-F1
#
_cell.length_a   1.000
_cell.length_b   1.000
_cell.length_c   1.000
_cell.angle_alpha   90.00
_cell.angle_beta   90.00
_cell.angle_gamma   90.00
#
_symmetry.space_group_name_H-M   'P 1'
#
loop_
_entity.id
_entity.type
_entity.pdbx_description
1 polymer ?
#
loop_
_entity_poly.entity_id
_entity_poly.type
_entity_poly.pdbx_seq_one_letter_code
_entity_poly.pdbx_strand_id
1 'polypeptide(L)'
;MVTKQNDAKPPWLLLVFSLPRKGASLRVTVWRKLQRHGALPLGNSGYFLPNTEENRERFEWLATAVRTEGGEASVLEVQAIDNCSFEQMKQQFSNARAEDYRKLLKELRSPASANKSPRITRLRQRFQDIVSIDFFASPLREQVERALNAMQTSRTKSAAPEIDKVSPGEYRNRVWVTRPRPGVDRVTSAWLIRKFIDQKAKFAFAPEDKKPANAVPFDMYEGGFGHRGE
;
A
#
# COMPACT_ATOMS: atom_id res chain seq x y z
N MET A 1 -38.34 -0.83 -40.15
CA MET A 1 -38.21 -0.95 -38.68
C MET A 1 -36.73 -1.00 -38.34
N VAL A 2 -36.14 0.14 -38.02
CA VAL A 2 -34.74 0.23 -37.57
C VAL A 2 -34.78 0.17 -36.05
N THR A 3 -34.35 -0.95 -35.49
CA THR A 3 -34.18 -1.13 -34.04
C THR A 3 -33.16 -0.10 -33.56
N LYS A 4 -33.58 0.79 -32.66
CA LYS A 4 -32.70 1.71 -31.95
C LYS A 4 -31.56 0.91 -31.32
N GLN A 5 -30.35 1.05 -31.87
CA GLN A 5 -29.13 0.64 -31.18
C GLN A 5 -29.09 1.45 -29.88
N ASN A 6 -29.10 0.74 -28.76
CA ASN A 6 -28.97 1.33 -27.45
C ASN A 6 -27.51 1.79 -27.34
N ASP A 7 -27.25 3.10 -27.36
CA ASP A 7 -25.91 3.74 -27.24
C ASP A 7 -25.22 3.51 -25.87
N ALA A 8 -25.62 2.46 -25.14
CA ALA A 8 -25.02 2.09 -23.88
C ALA A 8 -23.70 1.37 -24.14
N LYS A 9 -22.60 1.96 -23.65
CA LYS A 9 -21.26 1.35 -23.68
C LYS A 9 -21.33 -0.10 -23.17
N PRO A 10 -20.73 -1.07 -23.87
CA PRO A 10 -20.75 -2.46 -23.44
C PRO A 10 -20.19 -2.61 -22.03
N PRO A 11 -20.84 -3.34 -21.11
CA PRO A 11 -20.41 -3.40 -19.71
C PRO A 11 -19.11 -4.19 -19.51
N TRP A 12 -18.70 -5.02 -20.47
CA TRP A 12 -17.60 -5.95 -20.30
C TRP A 12 -16.57 -5.87 -21.41
N LEU A 13 -15.33 -6.18 -21.05
CA LEU A 13 -14.22 -6.47 -21.94
C LEU A 13 -13.91 -7.96 -21.82
N LEU A 14 -13.67 -8.62 -22.95
CA LEU A 14 -13.25 -10.02 -23.03
C LEU A 14 -11.92 -10.09 -23.78
N LEU A 15 -10.91 -10.69 -23.16
CA LEU A 15 -9.65 -11.05 -23.79
C LEU A 15 -9.70 -12.54 -24.15
N VAL A 16 -9.65 -12.81 -25.45
CA VAL A 16 -9.47 -14.16 -26.00
C VAL A 16 -8.05 -14.24 -26.53
N PHE A 17 -7.31 -15.29 -26.17
CA PHE A 17 -5.94 -15.44 -26.63
C PHE A 17 -5.50 -16.90 -26.73
N SER A 18 -4.54 -17.16 -27.60
CA SER A 18 -3.82 -18.42 -27.72
C SER A 18 -2.33 -18.15 -27.57
N LEU A 19 -1.63 -19.05 -26.88
CA LEU A 19 -0.18 -18.95 -26.67
C LEU A 19 0.55 -20.05 -27.45
N PRO A 20 1.76 -19.79 -27.95
CA PRO A 20 2.56 -20.79 -28.64
C PRO A 20 2.76 -22.06 -27.81
N ARG A 21 2.92 -23.20 -28.50
CA ARG A 21 3.12 -24.51 -27.84
C ARG A 21 4.42 -24.57 -27.04
N LYS A 22 5.47 -23.87 -27.49
CA LYS A 22 6.76 -23.72 -26.80
C LYS A 22 6.77 -22.40 -26.04
N GLY A 23 6.68 -22.42 -24.70
CA GLY A 23 6.66 -21.17 -23.91
C GLY A 23 5.97 -21.27 -22.54
N ALA A 24 6.34 -22.23 -21.70
CA ALA A 24 5.75 -22.37 -20.36
C ALA A 24 5.91 -21.09 -19.50
N SER A 25 7.04 -20.40 -19.62
CA SER A 25 7.30 -19.11 -18.95
C SER A 25 6.31 -18.02 -19.38
N LEU A 26 6.03 -17.91 -20.68
CA LEU A 26 5.09 -16.91 -21.21
C LEU A 26 3.67 -17.14 -20.68
N ARG A 27 3.20 -18.39 -20.62
CA ARG A 27 1.88 -18.74 -20.06
C ARG A 27 1.74 -18.28 -18.61
N VAL A 28 2.75 -18.56 -17.80
CA VAL A 28 2.77 -18.15 -16.39
C VAL A 28 2.80 -16.63 -16.26
N THR A 29 3.56 -15.95 -17.10
CA THR A 29 3.64 -14.47 -17.09
C THR A 29 2.31 -13.83 -17.47
N VAL A 30 1.64 -14.30 -18.52
CA VAL A 30 0.31 -13.81 -18.93
C VAL A 30 -0.73 -14.08 -17.85
N TRP A 31 -0.75 -15.30 -17.29
CA TRP A 31 -1.66 -15.66 -16.20
C TRP A 31 -1.47 -14.78 -14.96
N ARG A 32 -0.22 -14.52 -14.55
CA ARG A 32 0.08 -13.62 -13.43
C ARG A 32 -0.41 -12.19 -13.69
N LYS A 33 -0.26 -11.67 -14.92
CA LYS A 33 -0.78 -10.35 -15.30
C LYS A 33 -2.31 -10.32 -15.22
N LEU A 34 -2.99 -11.34 -15.72
CA LEU A 34 -4.46 -11.46 -15.62
C LEU A 34 -4.93 -11.43 -14.17
N GLN A 35 -4.30 -12.23 -13.30
CA GLN A 35 -4.60 -12.22 -11.86
C GLN A 35 -4.35 -10.84 -11.23
N ARG A 36 -3.23 -10.20 -11.58
CA ARG A 36 -2.87 -8.87 -11.08
C ARG A 36 -3.85 -7.79 -11.51
N HIS A 37 -4.46 -7.92 -12.68
CA HIS A 37 -5.51 -7.01 -13.15
C HIS A 37 -6.90 -7.40 -12.63
N GLY A 38 -7.02 -8.48 -11.85
CA GLY A 38 -8.30 -8.93 -11.31
C GLY A 38 -9.21 -9.61 -12.33
N ALA A 39 -8.70 -9.97 -13.49
CA ALA A 39 -9.48 -10.58 -14.56
C ALA A 39 -9.99 -11.96 -14.13
N LEU A 40 -11.25 -12.26 -14.47
CA LEU A 40 -11.87 -13.55 -14.17
C LEU A 40 -11.97 -14.40 -15.44
N PRO A 41 -11.83 -15.73 -15.33
CA PRO A 41 -12.00 -16.62 -16.47
C PRO A 41 -13.48 -16.73 -16.84
N LEU A 42 -13.77 -16.72 -18.14
CA LEU A 42 -15.07 -17.08 -18.70
C LEU A 42 -14.95 -18.48 -19.33
N GLY A 43 -15.12 -19.51 -18.51
CA GLY A 43 -14.90 -20.90 -18.93
C GLY A 43 -13.51 -21.10 -19.55
N ASN A 44 -13.47 -21.74 -20.71
CA ASN A 44 -12.24 -21.94 -21.49
C ASN A 44 -12.07 -20.89 -22.61
N SER A 45 -12.97 -19.91 -22.71
CA SER A 45 -13.05 -19.00 -23.86
C SER A 45 -12.12 -17.79 -23.72
N GLY A 46 -11.83 -17.37 -22.49
CA GLY A 46 -10.99 -16.18 -22.25
C GLY A 46 -11.13 -15.63 -20.85
N TYR A 47 -10.72 -14.38 -20.69
CA TYR A 47 -10.77 -13.65 -19.42
C TYR A 47 -11.52 -12.34 -19.59
N PHE A 48 -12.30 -11.94 -18.59
CA PHE A 48 -13.13 -10.74 -18.68
C PHE A 48 -12.89 -9.76 -17.53
N LEU A 49 -13.19 -8.49 -17.81
CA LEU A 49 -13.12 -7.34 -16.91
C LEU A 49 -14.31 -6.39 -17.16
N PRO A 50 -14.71 -5.56 -16.19
CA PRO A 50 -15.60 -4.44 -16.44
C PRO A 50 -14.99 -3.47 -17.48
N ASN A 51 -15.80 -2.93 -18.38
CA ASN A 51 -15.37 -2.01 -19.44
C ASN A 51 -15.10 -0.59 -18.91
N THR A 52 -13.98 -0.45 -18.21
CA THR A 52 -13.36 0.83 -17.88
C THR A 52 -12.23 1.11 -18.87
N GLU A 53 -11.85 2.38 -19.01
CA GLU A 53 -10.71 2.80 -19.84
C GLU A 53 -9.41 2.15 -19.37
N GLU A 54 -9.16 2.15 -18.06
CA GLU A 54 -7.99 1.49 -17.47
C GLU A 54 -7.95 -0.03 -17.76
N ASN A 55 -9.09 -0.73 -17.67
CA ASN A 55 -9.14 -2.16 -17.97
C ASN A 55 -8.97 -2.48 -19.45
N ARG A 56 -9.43 -1.58 -20.32
CA ARG A 56 -9.21 -1.67 -21.77
C ARG A 56 -7.73 -1.58 -22.08
N GLU A 57 -7.05 -0.56 -21.57
CA GLU A 57 -5.60 -0.42 -21.76
C GLU A 57 -4.86 -1.67 -21.26
N ARG A 58 -5.18 -2.16 -20.06
CA ARG A 58 -4.57 -3.39 -19.51
C ARG A 58 -4.72 -4.58 -20.46
N PHE A 59 -5.91 -4.78 -21.05
CA PHE A 59 -6.16 -5.85 -22.00
C PHE A 59 -5.48 -5.64 -23.36
N GLU A 60 -5.46 -4.41 -23.88
CA GLU A 60 -4.78 -4.07 -25.14
C GLU A 60 -3.26 -4.24 -25.04
N TRP A 61 -2.67 -3.81 -23.92
CA TRP A 61 -1.26 -4.05 -23.61
C TRP A 61 -0.95 -5.54 -23.50
N LEU A 62 -1.82 -6.32 -22.84
CA LEU A 62 -1.63 -7.76 -22.73
C LEU A 62 -1.78 -8.46 -24.07
N ALA A 63 -2.78 -8.10 -24.87
CA ALA A 63 -2.99 -8.64 -26.21
C ALA A 63 -1.80 -8.34 -27.14
N THR A 64 -1.25 -7.14 -27.04
CA THR A 64 -0.04 -6.74 -27.79
C THR A 64 1.16 -7.58 -27.35
N ALA A 65 1.38 -7.73 -26.03
CA ALA A 65 2.47 -8.58 -25.53
C ALA A 65 2.35 -10.04 -25.99
N VAL A 66 1.13 -10.60 -26.01
CA VAL A 66 0.89 -11.95 -26.51
C VAL A 66 1.22 -12.07 -28.00
N ARG A 67 0.80 -11.10 -28.82
CA ARG A 67 1.07 -11.08 -30.26
C ARG A 67 2.55 -10.94 -30.58
N THR A 68 3.27 -10.08 -29.86
CA THR A 68 4.73 -9.90 -30.01
C THR A 68 5.50 -11.20 -29.76
N GLU A 69 5.02 -12.03 -28.84
CA GLU A 69 5.62 -13.32 -28.49
C GLU A 69 5.14 -14.47 -29.41
N GLY A 70 4.47 -14.16 -30.52
CA GLY A 70 4.03 -15.13 -31.53
C GLY A 70 2.72 -15.85 -31.21
N GLY A 71 1.94 -15.38 -30.22
CA GLY A 71 0.58 -15.85 -29.95
C GLY A 71 -0.48 -15.05 -30.71
N GLU A 72 -1.75 -15.41 -30.49
CA GLU A 72 -2.89 -14.64 -31.01
C GLU A 72 -3.67 -14.06 -29.83
N ALA A 73 -4.16 -12.83 -29.96
CA ALA A 73 -5.00 -12.22 -28.93
C ALA A 73 -5.93 -11.16 -29.52
N SER A 74 -7.16 -11.15 -29.03
CA SER A 74 -8.21 -10.20 -29.39
C SER A 74 -8.91 -9.68 -28.13
N VAL A 75 -9.13 -8.36 -28.09
CA VAL A 75 -9.94 -7.70 -27.06
C VAL A 75 -11.29 -7.40 -27.67
N LEU A 76 -12.36 -7.89 -27.04
CA LEU A 76 -13.74 -7.71 -27.49
C LEU A 76 -14.51 -6.91 -26.45
N GLU A 77 -15.43 -6.07 -26.93
CA GLU A 77 -16.45 -5.45 -26.10
C GLU A 77 -17.71 -6.32 -26.11
N VAL A 78 -18.17 -6.71 -24.93
CA VAL A 78 -19.26 -7.67 -24.80
C VAL A 78 -20.45 -7.00 -24.12
N GLN A 79 -21.55 -6.88 -24.87
CA GLN A 79 -22.78 -6.29 -24.36
C GLN A 79 -23.46 -7.20 -23.34
N ALA A 80 -23.59 -8.48 -23.68
CA ALA A 80 -24.25 -9.50 -22.90
C ALA A 80 -23.70 -10.88 -23.26
N ILE A 81 -23.85 -11.83 -22.34
CA ILE A 81 -23.54 -13.23 -22.55
C ILE A 81 -24.85 -13.99 -22.29
N ASP A 82 -25.29 -14.78 -23.25
CA ASP A 82 -26.61 -15.44 -23.21
C ASP A 82 -26.83 -16.26 -21.92
N ASN A 83 -25.80 -16.99 -21.48
CA ASN A 83 -25.87 -17.86 -20.30
C ASN A 83 -25.46 -17.20 -18.98
N CYS A 84 -25.20 -15.88 -18.95
CA CYS A 84 -24.71 -15.18 -17.76
C CYS A 84 -25.26 -13.76 -17.68
N SER A 85 -26.06 -13.48 -16.65
CA SER A 85 -26.56 -12.13 -16.42
C SER A 85 -25.48 -11.18 -15.92
N PHE A 86 -25.69 -9.88 -16.11
CA PHE A 86 -24.81 -8.83 -15.60
C PHE A 86 -24.61 -8.93 -14.07
N GLU A 87 -25.68 -9.20 -13.32
CA GLU A 87 -25.62 -9.34 -11.86
C GLU A 87 -24.88 -10.61 -11.43
N GLN A 88 -25.04 -11.72 -12.15
CA GLN A 88 -24.25 -12.94 -11.89
C GLN A 88 -22.75 -12.68 -12.11
N MET A 89 -22.38 -11.97 -13.18
CA MET A 89 -20.99 -11.61 -13.44
C MET A 89 -20.41 -10.68 -12.37
N LYS A 90 -21.15 -9.64 -11.95
CA LYS A 90 -20.76 -8.81 -10.79
C LYS A 90 -20.52 -9.66 -9.54
N GLN A 91 -21.44 -10.58 -9.26
CA GLN A 91 -21.35 -11.43 -8.08
C GLN A 91 -20.10 -12.33 -8.13
N GLN A 92 -19.69 -12.79 -9.31
CA GLN A 92 -18.44 -13.55 -9.47
C GLN A 92 -17.22 -12.71 -9.07
N PHE A 93 -17.13 -11.44 -9.50
CA PHE A 93 -16.07 -10.53 -9.07
C PHE A 93 -16.09 -10.28 -7.56
N SER A 94 -17.26 -9.95 -7.00
CA SER A 94 -17.40 -9.72 -5.56
C SER A 94 -17.04 -10.96 -4.73
N ASN A 95 -17.39 -12.16 -5.21
CA ASN A 95 -17.03 -13.43 -4.57
C ASN A 95 -15.54 -13.72 -4.64
N ALA A 96 -14.90 -13.48 -5.79
CA ALA A 96 -13.46 -13.65 -5.95
C ALA A 96 -12.69 -12.73 -4.98
N ARG A 97 -13.07 -11.45 -4.89
CA ARG A 97 -12.48 -10.50 -3.94
C ARG A 97 -12.78 -10.83 -2.49
N ALA A 98 -13.99 -11.31 -2.19
CA ALA A 98 -14.33 -11.77 -0.86
C ALA A 98 -13.37 -12.88 -0.39
N GLU A 99 -12.98 -13.80 -1.28
CA GLU A 99 -12.01 -14.85 -0.94
C GLU A 99 -10.61 -14.30 -0.66
N ASP A 100 -10.17 -13.32 -1.43
CA ASP A 100 -8.90 -12.63 -1.19
C ASP A 100 -8.90 -11.91 0.18
N TYR A 101 -9.99 -11.21 0.52
CA TYR A 101 -10.16 -10.58 1.82
C TYR A 101 -10.24 -11.59 2.97
N ARG A 102 -10.90 -12.75 2.80
CA ARG A 102 -10.93 -13.82 3.83
C ARG A 102 -9.53 -14.34 4.13
N LYS A 103 -8.72 -14.57 3.09
CA LYS A 103 -7.31 -14.99 3.25
C LYS A 103 -6.52 -13.92 4.02
N LEU A 104 -6.72 -12.65 3.67
CA LEU A 104 -6.07 -11.54 4.36
C LEU A 104 -6.50 -11.42 5.82
N LEU A 105 -7.80 -11.58 6.13
CA LEU A 105 -8.32 -11.62 7.50
C LEU A 105 -7.74 -12.77 8.31
N LYS A 106 -7.60 -13.96 7.72
CA LYS A 106 -6.95 -15.12 8.36
C LYS A 106 -5.49 -14.81 8.69
N GLU A 107 -4.77 -14.19 7.75
CA GLU A 107 -3.40 -13.76 7.96
C GLU A 107 -3.33 -12.68 9.05
N LEU A 108 -4.25 -11.71 9.10
CA LEU A 108 -4.31 -10.67 10.14
C LEU A 108 -4.53 -11.27 11.54
N ARG A 109 -5.29 -12.36 11.67
CA ARG A 109 -5.56 -13.04 12.94
C ARG A 109 -4.43 -13.95 13.44
N SER A 110 -3.52 -14.35 12.57
CA SER A 110 -2.46 -15.29 12.95
C SER A 110 -1.47 -14.64 13.92
N PRO A 111 -1.10 -15.30 15.03
CA PRO A 111 -0.19 -14.74 16.03
C PRO A 111 1.15 -14.35 15.39
N ALA A 112 1.64 -13.15 15.66
CA ALA A 112 2.89 -12.65 15.10
C ALA A 112 4.11 -13.15 15.89
N SER A 113 5.07 -13.74 15.20
CA SER A 113 6.43 -13.93 15.74
C SER A 113 7.18 -12.60 15.68
N ALA A 114 7.63 -12.15 16.87
CA ALA A 114 8.62 -11.12 17.20
C ALA A 114 8.59 -9.72 16.54
N ASN A 115 8.29 -9.53 15.25
CA ASN A 115 8.36 -8.22 14.57
C ASN A 115 7.05 -7.82 13.86
N LYS A 116 6.26 -6.95 14.50
CA LYS A 116 4.94 -6.52 14.01
C LYS A 116 4.98 -5.47 12.89
N SER A 117 6.00 -4.60 12.82
CA SER A 117 6.05 -3.48 11.87
C SER A 117 6.16 -3.88 10.38
N PRO A 118 7.15 -4.66 9.93
CA PRO A 118 7.27 -5.02 8.51
C PRO A 118 6.08 -5.88 8.04
N ARG A 119 5.50 -6.66 8.96
CA ARG A 119 4.30 -7.46 8.69
C ARG A 119 3.09 -6.57 8.42
N ILE A 120 2.83 -5.55 9.24
CA ILE A 120 1.69 -4.64 9.05
C ILE A 120 1.83 -3.88 7.72
N THR A 121 3.04 -3.39 7.39
CA THR A 121 3.28 -2.70 6.12
C THR A 121 3.00 -3.61 4.93
N ARG A 122 3.47 -4.87 4.96
CA ARG A 122 3.20 -5.86 3.92
C ARG A 122 1.70 -6.17 3.77
N LEU A 123 0.99 -6.35 4.89
CA LEU A 123 -0.45 -6.61 4.88
C LEU A 123 -1.25 -5.42 4.34
N ARG A 124 -0.82 -4.19 4.66
CA ARG A 124 -1.41 -2.96 4.12
C ARG A 124 -1.17 -2.85 2.62
N GLN A 125 0.04 -3.14 2.14
CA GLN A 125 0.30 -3.16 0.69
C GLN A 125 -0.59 -4.18 -0.01
N ARG A 126 -0.66 -5.40 0.51
CA ARG A 126 -1.50 -6.46 -0.04
C ARG A 126 -2.99 -6.10 -0.02
N PHE A 127 -3.45 -5.39 1.00
CA PHE A 127 -4.81 -4.84 1.04
C PHE A 127 -5.05 -3.85 -0.11
N GLN A 128 -4.12 -2.92 -0.34
CA GLN A 128 -4.22 -1.97 -1.46
C GLN A 128 -4.20 -2.67 -2.82
N ASP A 129 -3.39 -3.72 -2.96
CA ASP A 129 -3.36 -4.53 -4.18
C ASP A 129 -4.74 -5.16 -4.44
N ILE A 130 -5.41 -5.71 -3.42
CA ILE A 130 -6.77 -6.28 -3.56
C ILE A 130 -7.79 -5.18 -3.88
N VAL A 131 -7.71 -4.03 -3.22
CA VAL A 131 -8.62 -2.89 -3.47
C VAL A 131 -8.51 -2.40 -4.92
N SER A 132 -7.30 -2.40 -5.51
CA SER A 132 -7.07 -1.97 -6.90
C SER A 132 -7.77 -2.84 -7.95
N ILE A 133 -8.22 -4.03 -7.56
CA ILE A 133 -8.92 -5.00 -8.42
C ILE A 133 -10.32 -5.36 -7.90
N ASP A 134 -10.82 -4.60 -6.92
CA ASP A 134 -12.14 -4.76 -6.32
C ASP A 134 -13.17 -3.84 -6.99
N PHE A 135 -13.57 -4.21 -8.21
CA PHE A 135 -14.39 -3.38 -9.09
C PHE A 135 -15.82 -3.12 -8.59
N PHE A 136 -16.34 -4.00 -7.72
CA PHE A 136 -17.73 -3.94 -7.25
C PHE A 136 -17.85 -3.86 -5.72
N ALA A 137 -16.77 -3.47 -5.05
CA ALA A 137 -16.70 -3.19 -3.61
C ALA A 137 -17.25 -4.32 -2.72
N SER A 138 -16.43 -5.35 -2.48
CA SER A 138 -16.81 -6.42 -1.57
C SER A 138 -17.09 -5.90 -0.14
N PRO A 139 -18.16 -6.37 0.53
CA PRO A 139 -18.48 -5.95 1.91
C PRO A 139 -17.40 -6.34 2.94
N LEU A 140 -16.53 -7.29 2.60
CA LEU A 140 -15.42 -7.69 3.47
C LEU A 140 -14.28 -6.66 3.52
N ARG A 141 -14.24 -5.71 2.57
CA ARG A 141 -13.24 -4.65 2.53
C ARG A 141 -13.19 -3.86 3.84
N GLU A 142 -14.34 -3.41 4.35
CA GLU A 142 -14.41 -2.64 5.58
C GLU A 142 -13.94 -3.43 6.80
N GLN A 143 -14.23 -4.73 6.84
CA GLN A 143 -13.81 -5.58 7.96
C GLN A 143 -12.29 -5.69 8.03
N VAL A 144 -11.63 -5.82 6.87
CA VAL A 144 -10.17 -5.85 6.76
C VAL A 144 -9.57 -4.51 7.17
N GLU A 145 -10.15 -3.41 6.70
CA GLU A 145 -9.70 -2.06 7.04
C GLU A 145 -9.77 -1.80 8.55
N ARG A 146 -10.89 -2.14 9.19
CA ARG A 146 -11.04 -2.05 10.65
C ARG A 146 -9.99 -2.89 11.38
N ALA A 147 -9.73 -4.11 10.93
CA ALA A 147 -8.73 -5.00 11.53
C ALA A 147 -7.30 -4.44 11.39
N LEU A 148 -6.95 -3.86 10.24
CA LEU A 148 -5.65 -3.20 10.02
C LEU A 148 -5.48 -1.97 10.93
N ASN A 149 -6.52 -1.15 11.06
CA ASN A 149 -6.50 0.04 11.91
C ASN A 149 -6.41 -0.31 13.41
N ALA A 150 -7.08 -1.38 13.85
CA ALA A 150 -6.98 -1.89 15.22
C ALA A 150 -5.54 -2.32 15.60
N MET A 151 -4.80 -2.94 14.67
CA MET A 151 -3.39 -3.29 14.90
C MET A 151 -2.48 -2.07 14.97
N GLN A 152 -2.73 -1.05 14.16
CA GLN A 152 -1.96 0.20 14.22
C GLN A 152 -2.21 0.97 15.51
N THR A 153 -3.46 1.10 15.94
CA THR A 153 -3.81 1.79 17.19
C THR A 153 -3.28 1.05 18.41
N SER A 154 -3.32 -0.29 18.41
CA SER A 154 -2.64 -1.11 19.43
C SER A 154 -1.14 -0.82 19.45
N ARG A 155 -0.48 -0.68 18.29
CA ARG A 155 0.93 -0.24 18.20
C ARG A 155 1.12 1.15 18.77
N THR A 156 0.30 2.16 18.44
CA THR A 156 0.47 3.51 19.00
C THR A 156 0.29 3.53 20.53
N LYS A 157 -0.57 2.68 21.08
CA LYS A 157 -0.74 2.53 22.54
C LYS A 157 0.40 1.75 23.22
N SER A 158 1.04 0.80 22.53
CA SER A 158 2.13 -0.03 23.08
C SER A 158 3.53 0.41 22.66
N ALA A 159 3.64 1.33 21.71
CA ALA A 159 4.87 1.98 21.25
C ALA A 159 4.87 3.48 21.55
N ALA A 160 3.94 3.99 22.36
CA ALA A 160 4.22 5.20 23.11
C ALA A 160 5.41 4.85 24.01
N PRO A 161 6.61 5.45 23.80
CA PRO A 161 7.62 5.37 24.83
C PRO A 161 6.97 5.95 26.08
N GLU A 162 7.27 5.42 27.27
CA GLU A 162 7.22 6.25 28.45
C GLU A 162 8.17 7.42 28.19
N ILE A 163 7.62 8.51 27.65
CA ILE A 163 8.29 9.79 27.67
C ILE A 163 8.22 10.15 29.13
N ASP A 164 9.30 9.91 29.87
CA ASP A 164 9.47 10.50 31.19
C ASP A 164 9.02 11.95 31.06
N LYS A 165 8.00 12.34 31.82
CA LYS A 165 7.47 13.69 31.80
C LYS A 165 8.56 14.59 32.37
N VAL A 166 9.52 14.99 31.54
CA VAL A 166 10.60 15.82 32.02
C VAL A 166 10.07 17.23 32.17
N SER A 167 10.32 17.82 33.34
CA SER A 167 9.81 19.14 33.64
C SER A 167 10.54 20.15 32.74
N PRO A 168 9.83 21.01 31.97
CA PRO A 168 10.49 22.03 31.14
C PRO A 168 11.36 23.00 31.96
N GLY A 169 11.11 23.10 33.28
CA GLY A 169 11.87 23.94 34.19
C GLY A 169 13.33 23.52 34.35
N GLU A 170 13.64 22.22 34.28
CA GLU A 170 15.00 21.69 34.46
C GLU A 170 15.97 22.05 33.31
N TYR A 171 15.41 22.36 32.14
CA TYR A 171 16.15 22.60 30.90
C TYR A 171 16.12 24.05 30.41
N ARG A 172 15.61 24.99 31.21
CA ARG A 172 15.65 26.42 30.90
C ARG A 172 16.99 27.06 31.25
N ASN A 173 17.38 28.07 30.48
CA ASN A 173 18.64 28.80 30.63
C ASN A 173 19.88 27.89 30.59
N ARG A 174 19.84 26.83 29.78
CA ARG A 174 20.94 25.87 29.63
C ARG A 174 21.79 26.18 28.41
N VAL A 175 23.01 25.64 28.42
CA VAL A 175 23.82 25.53 27.21
C VAL A 175 23.48 24.20 26.54
N TRP A 176 23.06 24.24 25.28
CA TRP A 176 22.67 23.10 24.48
C TRP A 176 23.79 22.74 23.51
N VAL A 177 24.22 21.48 23.50
CA VAL A 177 25.40 21.07 22.73
C VAL A 177 25.05 20.01 21.69
N THR A 178 25.57 20.19 20.48
CA THR A 178 25.49 19.22 19.39
C THR A 178 26.84 19.11 18.65
N ARG A 179 26.93 18.19 17.70
CA ARG A 179 28.17 17.91 16.95
C ARG A 179 28.52 19.05 15.98
N PRO A 180 29.82 19.29 15.70
CA PRO A 180 30.25 20.21 14.65
C PRO A 180 29.67 19.84 13.28
N ARG A 181 29.47 20.84 12.41
CA ARG A 181 28.84 20.71 11.07
C ARG A 181 27.39 20.19 11.14
N PRO A 182 26.46 20.99 11.71
CA PRO A 182 25.07 20.57 11.81
C PRO A 182 24.37 20.49 10.44
N GLY A 183 23.64 19.41 10.21
CA GLY A 183 22.70 19.31 9.09
C GLY A 183 21.37 20.04 9.38
N VAL A 184 20.46 20.04 8.41
CA VAL A 184 19.15 20.73 8.48
C VAL A 184 18.32 20.28 9.70
N ASP A 185 18.38 18.99 10.04
CA ASP A 185 17.65 18.41 11.17
C ASP A 185 18.10 18.98 12.51
N ARG A 186 19.40 19.27 12.68
CA ARG A 186 19.96 19.84 13.92
C ARG A 186 19.59 21.30 14.09
N VAL A 187 19.54 22.05 12.99
CA VAL A 187 19.06 23.44 13.01
C VAL A 187 17.58 23.48 13.40
N THR A 188 16.80 22.53 12.87
CA THR A 188 15.39 22.36 13.22
C THR A 188 15.21 22.01 14.70
N SER A 189 16.01 21.07 15.23
CA SER A 189 16.03 20.73 16.66
C SER A 189 16.36 21.93 17.54
N ALA A 190 17.37 22.74 17.17
CA ALA A 190 17.73 23.96 17.89
C ALA A 190 16.59 25.00 17.90
N TRP A 191 15.88 25.14 16.77
CA TRP A 191 14.68 25.99 16.70
C TRP A 191 13.57 25.49 17.61
N LEU A 192 13.30 24.17 17.62
CA LEU A 192 12.28 23.57 18.48
C LEU A 192 12.59 23.76 19.97
N ILE A 193 13.85 23.53 20.37
CA ILE A 193 14.34 23.78 21.72
C ILE A 193 14.05 25.22 22.12
N ARG A 194 14.39 26.20 21.27
CA ARG A 194 14.19 27.61 21.57
C ARG A 194 12.70 28.00 21.64
N LYS A 195 11.85 27.34 20.86
CA LYS A 195 10.42 27.65 20.81
C LYS A 195 9.65 27.04 21.97
N PHE A 196 9.96 25.81 22.36
CA PHE A 196 9.10 25.01 23.24
C PHE A 196 9.70 24.69 24.61
N ILE A 197 11.03 24.76 24.76
CA ILE A 197 11.72 24.34 25.99
C ILE A 197 12.39 25.52 26.67
N ASP A 198 13.33 26.16 25.97
CA ASP A 198 14.23 27.17 26.51
C ASP A 198 14.37 28.36 25.55
N GLN A 199 13.53 29.37 25.73
CA GLN A 199 13.55 30.60 24.91
C GLN A 199 14.89 31.34 24.93
N LYS A 200 15.70 31.14 25.98
CA LYS A 200 17.02 31.75 26.17
C LYS A 200 18.17 30.77 25.94
N ALA A 201 17.91 29.65 25.27
CA ALA A 201 18.91 28.62 24.97
C ALA A 201 20.15 29.21 24.30
N LYS A 202 21.32 28.82 24.81
CA LYS A 202 22.62 29.08 24.17
C LYS A 202 23.11 27.79 23.52
N PHE A 203 23.59 27.85 22.29
CA PHE A 203 24.04 26.67 21.56
C PHE A 203 25.57 26.62 21.47
N ALA A 204 26.14 25.43 21.62
CA ALA A 204 27.57 25.17 21.46
C ALA A 204 27.79 23.94 20.57
N PHE A 205 28.96 23.89 19.94
CA PHE A 205 29.40 22.73 19.17
C PHE A 205 30.57 22.05 19.88
N ALA A 206 30.44 20.76 20.16
CA ALA A 206 31.53 19.98 20.74
C ALA A 206 31.53 18.54 20.17
N PRO A 207 32.70 17.94 19.95
CA PRO A 207 32.80 16.51 19.74
C PRO A 207 32.46 15.76 21.05
N GLU A 208 32.18 14.47 20.93
CA GLU A 208 31.54 13.67 21.98
C GLU A 208 32.39 13.51 23.24
N ASP A 209 33.71 13.53 23.07
CA ASP A 209 34.76 13.45 24.08
C ASP A 209 35.01 14.79 24.80
N LYS A 210 34.43 15.90 24.33
CA LYS A 210 34.65 17.26 24.87
C LYS A 210 33.37 17.98 25.25
N LYS A 211 32.33 17.25 25.65
CA LYS A 211 31.05 17.82 26.10
C LYS A 211 31.26 18.65 27.38
N PRO A 212 30.78 19.91 27.46
CA PRO A 212 30.80 20.66 28.71
C PRO A 212 29.94 19.98 29.78
N ALA A 213 30.42 19.88 31.02
CA ALA A 213 29.77 19.12 32.10
C ALA A 213 28.31 19.56 32.42
N ASN A 214 27.98 20.83 32.16
CA ASN A 214 26.65 21.40 32.44
C ASN A 214 25.79 21.63 31.17
N ALA A 215 26.24 21.11 30.02
CA ALA A 215 25.52 21.27 28.76
C ALA A 215 24.50 20.14 28.53
N VAL A 216 23.36 20.49 27.97
CA VAL A 216 22.30 19.55 27.61
C VAL A 216 22.56 19.05 26.18
N PRO A 217 22.84 17.75 26.00
CA PRO A 217 23.09 17.20 24.67
C PRO A 217 21.80 17.13 23.84
N PHE A 218 21.90 17.48 22.55
CA PHE A 218 20.82 17.25 21.59
C PHE A 218 21.35 16.76 20.23
N ASP A 219 20.59 15.84 19.62
CA ASP A 219 20.91 15.17 18.35
C ASP A 219 22.34 14.59 18.28
N MET A 220 22.78 13.99 19.38
CA MET A 220 24.05 13.26 19.52
C MET A 220 23.81 11.75 19.57
N TYR A 221 24.88 10.95 19.38
CA TYR A 221 24.76 9.49 19.36
C TYR A 221 24.43 8.92 20.74
N GLU A 222 25.02 9.49 21.80
CA GLU A 222 24.71 9.09 23.17
C GLU A 222 24.23 10.25 24.06
N GLY A 223 23.06 10.03 24.66
CA GLY A 223 22.44 10.88 25.69
C GLY A 223 21.72 12.13 25.16
N GLY A 224 20.66 12.53 25.86
CA GLY A 224 19.93 13.79 25.62
C GLY A 224 18.76 13.70 24.65
N PHE A 225 18.36 14.86 24.13
CA PHE A 225 17.21 15.01 23.25
C PHE A 225 17.59 14.64 21.82
N GLY A 226 17.11 13.49 21.32
CA GLY A 226 17.38 13.03 19.95
C GLY A 226 16.11 12.83 19.14
N HIS A 227 16.27 12.61 17.83
CA HIS A 227 15.17 12.19 16.96
C HIS A 227 14.85 10.71 17.23
N ARG A 228 13.58 10.42 17.56
CA ARG A 228 13.05 9.05 17.63
C ARG A 228 11.90 8.91 16.64
N GLY A 229 12.23 8.55 15.41
CA GLY A 229 11.28 8.22 14.35
C GLY A 229 11.96 7.34 13.30
N GLU A 230 11.31 6.22 12.95
CA GLU A 230 11.54 5.47 11.70
C GLU A 230 10.55 5.97 10.64
#